data_AF-A0A7S1DVU1-F1
#
_entry.id   AF-A0A7S1DVU1-F1
#
_cell.length_a   1.000
_cell.length_b   1.000
_cell.length_c   1.000
_cell.angle_alpha   90.00
_cell.angle_beta   90.00
_cell.angle_gamma   90.00
#
_symmetry.space_group_name_H-M   'P 1'
#
loop_
_entity.id
_entity.type
_entity.pdbx_description
1 polymer ?
#
loop_
_entity_poly.entity_id
_entity_poly.type
_entity_poly.pdbx_seq_one_letter_code
_entity_poly.pdbx_strand_id
1 'polypeptide(L)'
;GGGRREAPASAAALKKQIKGLRRDTKALYEYLDTVPGECLGRLLVGGLEEEELMPMVRALDEHGVEGDAGHAFEVVRGVSGVPRAGITVRMLDGKDASRLEKLLLKLHPAKVPGAKYTAEEWDTVRRALMA
;
A
#
# COMPACT_ATOMS: atom_id res chain seq x y z
N GLY A 1 3.15 -20.42 -17.53
CA GLY A 1 1.96 -19.73 -18.06
C GLY A 1 1.94 -18.32 -17.52
N GLY A 2 2.44 -17.35 -18.28
CA GLY A 2 2.45 -15.94 -17.89
C GLY A 2 1.14 -15.30 -18.29
N GLY A 3 0.14 -15.31 -17.39
CA GLY A 3 -1.05 -14.49 -17.56
C GLY A 3 -0.65 -13.02 -17.48
N ARG A 4 -1.03 -12.23 -18.49
CA ARG A 4 -0.98 -10.76 -18.39
C ARG A 4 -1.72 -10.38 -17.11
N ARG A 5 -1.05 -9.68 -16.20
CA ARG A 5 -1.67 -9.18 -14.98
C ARG A 5 -2.48 -7.95 -15.37
N GLU A 6 -3.77 -8.15 -15.57
CA GLU A 6 -4.71 -7.07 -15.88
C GLU A 6 -5.04 -6.31 -14.60
N ALA A 7 -5.22 -4.98 -14.73
CA ALA A 7 -5.67 -4.14 -13.63
C ALA A 7 -7.03 -4.67 -13.10
N PRO A 8 -7.27 -4.60 -11.78
CA PRO A 8 -8.50 -5.12 -11.19
C PRO A 8 -9.74 -4.39 -11.73
N ALA A 9 -10.70 -5.16 -12.22
CA ALA A 9 -11.99 -4.62 -12.67
C ALA A 9 -12.92 -4.21 -11.50
N SER A 10 -12.63 -4.63 -10.27
CA SER A 10 -13.47 -4.33 -9.10
C SER A 10 -12.74 -4.47 -7.75
N ALA A 11 -13.36 -3.94 -6.70
CA ALA A 11 -12.97 -4.12 -5.30
C ALA A 11 -12.75 -5.60 -4.94
N ALA A 12 -13.70 -6.44 -5.33
CA ALA A 12 -13.70 -7.87 -5.01
C ALA A 12 -12.56 -8.60 -5.74
N ALA A 13 -12.28 -8.24 -6.99
CA ALA A 13 -11.16 -8.77 -7.75
C ALA A 13 -9.82 -8.39 -7.09
N LEU A 14 -9.68 -7.11 -6.70
CA LEU A 14 -8.50 -6.63 -5.99
C LEU A 14 -8.25 -7.39 -4.69
N LYS A 15 -9.25 -7.46 -3.80
CA LYS A 15 -9.17 -8.17 -2.52
C LYS A 15 -8.89 -9.66 -2.70
N LYS A 16 -9.55 -10.31 -3.66
CA LYS A 16 -9.29 -11.72 -4.02
C LYS A 16 -7.85 -11.94 -4.44
N GLN A 17 -7.30 -11.05 -5.27
CA GLN A 17 -5.92 -11.16 -5.75
C GLN A 17 -4.90 -10.92 -4.64
N ILE A 18 -5.12 -9.90 -3.78
CA ILE A 18 -4.28 -9.67 -2.59
C ILE A 18 -4.27 -10.92 -1.71
N LYS A 19 -5.43 -11.48 -1.41
CA LYS A 19 -5.56 -12.70 -0.60
C LYS A 19 -4.86 -13.90 -1.25
N GLY A 20 -4.96 -14.05 -2.57
CA GLY A 20 -4.29 -15.11 -3.32
C GLY A 20 -2.77 -15.00 -3.32
N LEU A 21 -2.25 -13.77 -3.39
CA LEU A 21 -0.82 -13.49 -3.46
C LEU A 21 -0.16 -13.18 -2.11
N ARG A 22 -0.89 -13.20 -1.00
CA ARG A 22 -0.40 -12.79 0.34
C ARG A 22 0.88 -13.49 0.84
N ARG A 23 1.25 -14.63 0.25
CA ARG A 23 2.47 -15.38 0.57
C ARG A 23 3.61 -15.15 -0.44
N ASP A 24 3.31 -14.59 -1.61
CA ASP A 24 4.26 -14.25 -2.65
C ASP A 24 4.33 -12.71 -2.74
N THR A 25 5.14 -12.12 -1.86
CA THR A 25 5.25 -10.67 -1.70
C THR A 25 5.76 -9.99 -2.97
N LYS A 26 6.61 -10.67 -3.74
CA LYS A 26 7.10 -10.18 -5.02
C LYS A 26 5.99 -10.12 -6.06
N ALA A 27 5.24 -11.23 -6.24
CA ALA A 27 4.13 -11.24 -7.17
C ALA A 27 3.01 -10.27 -6.75
N LEU A 28 2.78 -10.09 -5.45
CA LEU A 28 1.86 -9.09 -4.93
C LEU A 28 2.32 -7.67 -5.26
N TYR A 29 3.60 -7.34 -5.06
CA TYR A 29 4.14 -6.02 -5.42
C TYR A 29 3.98 -5.74 -6.92
N GLU A 30 4.43 -6.65 -7.77
CA GLU A 30 4.28 -6.55 -9.23
C GLU A 30 2.80 -6.47 -9.66
N TYR A 31 1.86 -7.04 -8.89
CA TYR A 31 0.43 -6.86 -9.14
C TYR A 31 -0.06 -5.47 -8.72
N LEU A 32 0.37 -4.96 -7.56
CA LEU A 32 0.06 -3.60 -7.12
C LEU A 32 0.59 -2.55 -8.10
N ASP A 33 1.71 -2.82 -8.76
CA ASP A 33 2.27 -1.99 -9.84
C ASP A 33 1.32 -1.83 -11.04
N THR A 34 0.45 -2.81 -11.27
CA THR A 34 -0.60 -2.71 -12.31
C THR A 34 -1.80 -1.87 -11.89
N VAL A 35 -1.88 -1.44 -10.62
CA VAL A 35 -2.98 -0.66 -10.07
C VAL A 35 -2.52 0.77 -9.84
N PRO A 36 -3.06 1.77 -10.59
CA PRO A 36 -2.77 3.17 -10.29
C PRO A 36 -3.14 3.49 -8.83
N GLY A 37 -2.24 4.11 -8.06
CA GLY A 37 -2.47 4.41 -6.65
C GLY A 37 -3.76 5.19 -6.39
N GLU A 38 -4.09 6.13 -7.29
CA GLU A 38 -5.34 6.91 -7.29
C GLU A 38 -6.64 6.10 -7.47
N CYS A 39 -6.54 4.85 -7.92
CA CYS A 39 -7.68 3.95 -8.08
C CYS A 39 -7.97 3.17 -6.81
N LEU A 40 -6.99 3.00 -5.90
CA LEU A 40 -7.18 2.17 -4.69
C LEU A 40 -8.25 2.72 -3.76
N GLY A 41 -8.25 4.04 -3.50
CA GLY A 41 -9.29 4.69 -2.69
C GLY A 41 -10.71 4.49 -3.25
N ARG A 42 -10.85 4.53 -4.59
CA ARG A 42 -12.12 4.31 -5.29
C ARG A 42 -12.53 2.83 -5.29
N LEU A 43 -11.59 1.94 -5.59
CA LEU A 43 -11.82 0.50 -5.64
C LEU A 43 -12.17 -0.06 -4.26
N LEU A 44 -11.58 0.46 -3.20
CA LEU A 44 -11.78 -0.03 -1.83
C LEU A 44 -12.77 0.85 -1.04
N VAL A 45 -13.76 1.47 -1.71
CA VAL A 45 -14.76 2.32 -1.04
C VAL A 45 -15.52 1.61 0.11
N GLY A 46 -15.65 0.29 0.04
CA GLY A 46 -16.23 -0.53 1.12
C GLY A 46 -15.36 -0.64 2.38
N GLY A 47 -14.10 -0.20 2.30
CA GLY A 47 -13.09 -0.31 3.34
C GLY A 47 -12.03 -1.36 3.04
N LEU A 48 -10.95 -1.26 3.80
CA LEU A 48 -9.79 -2.14 3.80
C LEU A 48 -9.67 -2.82 5.16
N GLU A 49 -9.49 -4.13 5.17
CA GLU A 49 -9.27 -4.92 6.37
C GLU A 49 -7.77 -5.22 6.57
N GLU A 50 -7.40 -5.64 7.77
CA GLU A 50 -6.03 -6.03 8.08
C GLU A 50 -5.51 -7.14 7.16
N GLU A 51 -6.38 -8.11 6.81
CA GLU A 51 -6.02 -9.24 5.92
C GLU A 51 -5.65 -8.80 4.49
N GLU A 52 -5.95 -7.56 4.13
CA GLU A 52 -5.61 -6.95 2.84
C GLU A 52 -4.48 -5.93 2.99
N LEU A 53 -4.53 -5.09 4.04
CA LEU A 53 -3.53 -4.07 4.33
C LEU A 53 -2.15 -4.67 4.56
N MET A 54 -2.05 -5.66 5.44
CA MET A 54 -0.73 -6.14 5.88
C MET A 54 0.05 -6.90 4.80
N PRO A 55 -0.58 -7.71 3.92
CA PRO A 55 0.10 -8.23 2.74
C PRO A 55 0.63 -7.12 1.83
N MET A 56 -0.13 -6.05 1.60
CA MET A 56 0.34 -4.91 0.79
C MET A 56 1.54 -4.23 1.45
N VAL A 57 1.46 -3.93 2.75
CA VAL A 57 2.57 -3.33 3.51
C VAL A 57 3.83 -4.19 3.43
N ARG A 58 3.72 -5.51 3.56
CA ARG A 58 4.86 -6.43 3.44
C ARG A 58 5.47 -6.42 2.04
N ALA A 59 4.64 -6.47 1.00
CA ALA A 59 5.11 -6.41 -0.38
C ALA A 59 5.86 -5.10 -0.69
N LEU A 60 5.34 -3.95 -0.21
CA LEU A 60 5.98 -2.65 -0.38
C LEU A 60 7.27 -2.50 0.43
N ASP A 61 7.31 -3.01 1.67
CA ASP A 61 8.50 -2.97 2.52
C ASP A 61 9.65 -3.84 1.98
N GLU A 62 9.32 -4.97 1.35
CA GLU A 62 10.29 -5.92 0.81
C GLU A 62 10.77 -5.58 -0.61
N HIS A 63 9.88 -5.08 -1.48
CA HIS A 63 10.19 -4.88 -2.91
C HIS A 63 10.01 -3.45 -3.39
N GLY A 64 9.14 -2.67 -2.75
CA GLY A 64 8.78 -1.32 -3.18
C GLY A 64 9.84 -0.27 -2.87
N VAL A 65 10.37 -0.24 -1.65
CA VAL A 65 11.30 0.82 -1.21
C VAL A 65 12.59 0.85 -2.04
N GLU A 66 13.16 -0.32 -2.36
CA GLU A 66 14.42 -0.42 -3.11
C GLU A 66 14.20 -0.46 -4.62
N GLY A 67 13.04 -0.93 -5.09
CA GLY A 67 12.71 -1.02 -6.51
C GLY A 67 12.19 0.29 -7.09
N ASP A 68 11.07 0.78 -6.56
CA ASP A 68 10.45 2.05 -6.95
C ASP A 68 9.69 2.64 -5.75
N ALA A 69 10.42 3.44 -4.94
CA ALA A 69 9.86 4.12 -3.78
C ALA A 69 8.79 5.16 -4.15
N GLY A 70 8.81 5.68 -5.38
CA GLY A 70 7.78 6.58 -5.89
C GLY A 70 6.45 5.85 -6.04
N HIS A 71 6.47 4.74 -6.76
CA HIS A 71 5.30 3.87 -6.89
C HIS A 71 4.83 3.34 -5.52
N ALA A 72 5.75 2.90 -4.67
CA ALA A 72 5.39 2.41 -3.33
C ALA A 72 4.66 3.48 -2.50
N PHE A 73 5.10 4.73 -2.56
CA PHE A 73 4.41 5.85 -1.92
C PHE A 73 3.03 6.10 -2.53
N GLU A 74 2.89 6.00 -3.85
CA GLU A 74 1.59 6.14 -4.54
C GLU A 74 0.57 5.09 -4.08
N VAL A 75 1.00 3.85 -3.87
CA VAL A 75 0.14 2.79 -3.31
C VAL A 75 -0.29 3.15 -1.88
N VAL A 76 0.65 3.58 -1.02
CA VAL A 76 0.33 3.98 0.37
C VAL A 76 -0.60 5.19 0.40
N ARG A 77 -0.39 6.17 -0.49
CA ARG A 77 -1.28 7.31 -0.68
C ARG A 77 -2.68 6.87 -1.07
N GLY A 78 -2.79 5.94 -2.01
CA GLY A 78 -4.06 5.31 -2.38
C GLY A 78 -4.77 4.64 -1.20
N VAL A 79 -4.02 3.90 -0.37
CA VAL A 79 -4.52 3.28 0.87
C VAL A 79 -4.99 4.32 1.88
N SER A 80 -4.27 5.44 2.06
CA SER A 80 -4.71 6.50 2.97
C SER A 80 -6.02 7.17 2.55
N GLY A 81 -6.37 7.11 1.26
CA GLY A 81 -7.65 7.57 0.74
C GLY A 81 -8.80 6.59 0.92
N VAL A 82 -8.55 5.38 1.43
CA VAL A 82 -9.60 4.37 1.64
C VAL A 82 -10.43 4.72 2.87
N PRO A 83 -11.77 4.70 2.78
CA PRO A 83 -12.63 4.93 3.94
C PRO A 83 -12.27 4.01 5.11
N ARG A 84 -12.08 4.61 6.29
CA ARG A 84 -11.73 3.93 7.55
C ARG A 84 -10.33 3.28 7.57
N ALA A 85 -9.44 3.57 6.62
CA ALA A 85 -8.07 3.04 6.65
C ALA A 85 -7.35 3.32 7.97
N GLY A 86 -7.45 4.54 8.51
CA GLY A 86 -6.88 4.88 9.82
C GLY A 86 -7.49 4.06 10.98
N ILE A 87 -8.77 3.69 10.92
CA ILE A 87 -9.38 2.81 11.93
C ILE A 87 -8.77 1.40 11.83
N THR A 88 -8.63 0.86 10.62
CA THR A 88 -7.97 -0.43 10.41
C THR A 88 -6.53 -0.41 10.92
N VAL A 89 -5.78 0.67 10.68
CA VAL A 89 -4.42 0.84 11.20
C VAL A 89 -4.40 0.86 12.74
N ARG A 90 -5.35 1.53 13.39
CA ARG A 90 -5.47 1.54 14.86
C ARG A 90 -5.80 0.17 15.46
N MET A 91 -6.38 -0.73 14.67
CA MET A 91 -6.71 -2.09 15.10
C MET A 91 -5.54 -3.08 14.94
N LEU A 92 -4.47 -2.68 14.26
CA LEU A 92 -3.29 -3.53 14.08
C LEU A 92 -2.66 -3.88 15.43
N ASP A 93 -2.10 -5.08 15.50
CA ASP A 93 -1.24 -5.44 16.62
C ASP A 93 0.05 -4.58 16.63
N GLY A 94 0.75 -4.57 17.76
CA GLY A 94 1.96 -3.74 17.91
C GLY A 94 3.06 -4.05 16.90
N LYS A 95 3.14 -5.29 16.40
CA LYS A 95 4.15 -5.72 15.43
C LYS A 95 3.82 -5.22 14.04
N ASP A 96 2.56 -5.34 13.64
CA ASP A 96 2.08 -4.94 12.32
C ASP A 96 1.97 -3.41 12.22
N ALA A 97 1.56 -2.72 13.29
CA ALA A 97 1.65 -1.26 13.39
C ALA A 97 3.10 -0.75 13.25
N SER A 98 4.05 -1.37 13.96
CA SER A 98 5.48 -1.04 13.85
C SER A 98 6.03 -1.27 12.44
N ARG A 99 5.53 -2.29 11.73
CA ARG A 99 5.93 -2.56 10.35
C ARG A 99 5.43 -1.48 9.40
N LEU A 100 4.18 -1.07 9.51
CA LEU A 100 3.63 0.04 8.73
C LEU A 100 4.41 1.34 8.99
N GLU A 101 4.68 1.67 10.25
CA GLU A 101 5.46 2.88 10.58
C GLU A 101 6.87 2.82 9.98
N LYS A 102 7.54 1.67 10.07
CA LYS A 102 8.86 1.48 9.45
C LYS A 102 8.82 1.68 7.94
N LEU A 103 7.80 1.17 7.25
CA LEU A 103 7.60 1.42 5.82
C LEU A 103 7.44 2.92 5.54
N LEU A 104 6.58 3.62 6.28
CA LEU A 104 6.38 5.05 6.11
C LEU A 104 7.68 5.84 6.31
N LEU A 105 8.49 5.49 7.31
CA LEU A 105 9.78 6.14 7.55
C LEU A 105 10.80 5.89 6.42
N LYS A 106 10.81 4.69 5.85
CA LYS A 106 11.63 4.37 4.67
C LYS A 106 11.21 5.17 3.43
N LEU A 107 9.90 5.41 3.29
CA LEU A 107 9.30 6.22 2.22
C LEU A 107 9.32 7.72 2.52
N HIS A 108 10.00 8.19 3.57
CA HIS A 108 10.14 9.62 3.77
C HIS A 108 10.99 10.22 2.63
N PRO A 109 10.62 11.37 2.02
CA PRO A 109 11.31 11.88 0.84
C PRO A 109 12.79 12.23 1.10
N ALA A 110 13.16 12.60 2.33
CA ALA A 110 14.57 12.77 2.71
C ALA A 110 15.40 11.47 2.73
N LYS A 111 14.75 10.30 2.65
CA LYS A 111 15.39 8.97 2.56
C LYS A 111 15.36 8.38 1.16
N VAL A 112 14.62 9.00 0.24
CA VAL A 112 14.39 8.50 -1.12
C VAL A 112 15.01 9.50 -2.12
N PRO A 113 16.20 9.22 -2.67
CA PRO A 113 16.81 10.08 -3.68
C PRO A 113 15.89 10.25 -4.89
N GLY A 114 15.61 11.50 -5.28
CA GLY A 114 14.75 11.80 -6.43
C GLY A 114 13.26 11.53 -6.19
N ALA A 115 12.80 11.51 -4.93
CA ALA A 115 11.39 11.40 -4.59
C ALA A 115 10.55 12.42 -5.40
N LYS A 116 9.45 11.92 -5.99
CA LYS A 116 8.50 12.74 -6.77
C LYS A 116 7.35 13.31 -5.93
N TYR A 117 7.50 13.24 -4.60
CA TYR A 117 6.55 13.72 -3.60
C TYR A 117 7.30 14.48 -2.51
N THR A 118 6.59 15.37 -1.84
CA THR A 118 7.11 16.29 -0.84
C THR A 118 6.97 15.75 0.58
N ALA A 119 7.67 16.36 1.53
CA ALA A 119 7.55 16.02 2.96
C ALA A 119 6.13 16.32 3.50
N GLU A 120 5.45 17.32 2.95
CA GLU A 120 4.07 17.67 3.30
C GLU A 120 3.07 16.63 2.80
N GLU A 121 3.22 16.16 1.56
CA GLU A 121 2.41 15.06 1.03
C GLU A 121 2.62 13.77 1.85
N TRP A 122 3.87 13.47 2.20
CA TRP A 122 4.19 12.35 3.08
C TRP A 122 3.55 12.49 4.47
N ASP A 123 3.64 13.67 5.09
CA ASP A 123 3.05 13.92 6.42
C ASP A 123 1.52 13.79 6.38
N THR A 124 0.89 14.26 5.29
CA THR A 124 -0.55 14.12 5.06
C THR A 124 -0.96 12.64 5.03
N VAL A 125 -0.25 11.82 4.26
CA VAL A 125 -0.49 10.36 4.17
C VAL A 125 -0.25 9.68 5.53
N ARG A 126 0.86 10.02 6.21
CA ARG A 126 1.19 9.47 7.52
C ARG A 126 0.11 9.80 8.54
N ARG A 127 -0.36 11.05 8.61
CA ARG A 127 -1.44 11.46 9.52
C ARG A 127 -2.74 10.74 9.20
N ALA A 128 -3.13 10.63 7.93
CA ALA A 128 -4.36 9.93 7.56
C ALA A 128 -4.39 8.47 8.02
N LEU A 129 -3.22 7.81 8.08
CA LEU A 129 -3.09 6.43 8.54
C LEU A 129 -2.87 6.31 10.06
N MET A 130 -2.10 7.22 10.67
CA MET A 130 -1.60 7.09 12.04
C MET A 130 -2.32 7.98 13.06
N ALA A 131 -3.21 8.88 12.63
CA ALA A 131 -3.98 9.76 13.52
C ALA A 131 -4.96 8.98 14.38
#